data_AF-C0EIW0-F1
#
_entry.id   AF-C0EIW0-F1
#
_cell.length_a   1.000
_cell.length_b   1.000
_cell.length_c   1.000
_cell.angle_alpha   90.00
_cell.angle_beta   90.00
_cell.angle_gamma   90.00
#
_symmetry.space_group_name_H-M   'P 1'
#
loop_
_entity.id
_entity.type
_entity.pdbx_description
1 polymer ?
#
loop_
_entity_poly.entity_id
_entity_poly.type
_entity_poly.pdbx_seq_one_letter_code
_entity_poly.pdbx_strand_id
1 'polypeptide(L)'
;MDLEKGTKVKLTVDLTRYANGLVAGTEGITVGRQNLWSKGSDRFVTVCFPGITTLDVLWKSLEIIDEEALKEIDCQEKLFGENLKGANEVTLYVGPRGGFKYLSYSYIDKESGINVHTSVGGRNQAYKILDTLKEYNIPFATKTIK
;
A
#
# COMPACT_ATOMS: atom_id res chain seq x y z
N MET A 1 -3.66 9.10 -28.53
CA MET A 1 -2.74 8.47 -27.55
C MET A 1 -3.20 8.98 -26.20
N ASP A 2 -4.13 8.25 -25.60
CA ASP A 2 -4.62 8.57 -24.27
C ASP A 2 -3.43 8.39 -23.30
N LEU A 3 -2.93 9.50 -22.75
CA LEU A 3 -2.11 9.43 -21.55
C LEU A 3 -3.01 8.79 -20.49
N GLU A 4 -2.87 7.48 -20.29
CA GLU A 4 -3.35 6.81 -19.07
C GLU A 4 -2.94 7.73 -17.91
N LYS A 5 -3.93 8.25 -17.15
CA LYS A 5 -3.73 9.26 -16.10
C LYS A 5 -2.61 8.80 -15.15
N GLY A 6 -1.40 9.29 -15.37
CA GLY A 6 -0.27 9.03 -14.49
C GLY A 6 -0.41 9.89 -13.23
N THR A 7 -0.09 9.31 -12.07
CA THR A 7 -0.06 10.06 -10.82
C THR A 7 1.12 11.02 -10.83
N LYS A 8 0.88 12.27 -10.46
CA LYS A 8 1.95 13.25 -10.26
C LYS A 8 2.74 12.92 -8.99
N VAL A 9 4.05 12.85 -9.14
CA VAL A 9 4.99 12.53 -8.07
C VAL A 9 6.15 13.51 -8.03
N LYS A 10 6.82 13.59 -6.90
CA LYS A 10 7.97 14.44 -6.64
C LYS A 10 9.11 13.61 -6.07
N LEU A 11 10.33 13.83 -6.55
CA LEU A 11 11.51 13.17 -6.02
C LEU A 11 11.84 13.69 -4.62
N THR A 12 12.11 12.78 -3.69
CA THR A 12 12.60 13.13 -2.34
C THR A 12 14.12 13.02 -2.21
N VAL A 13 14.78 12.37 -3.17
CA VAL A 13 16.23 12.14 -3.19
C VAL A 13 16.87 12.72 -4.44
N ASP A 14 18.15 13.06 -4.34
CA ASP A 14 18.95 13.48 -5.47
C ASP A 14 19.40 12.26 -6.29
N LEU A 15 19.02 12.23 -7.57
CA LEU A 15 19.36 11.21 -8.56
C LEU A 15 20.19 11.79 -9.72
N THR A 16 20.89 12.91 -9.51
CA THR A 16 21.75 13.55 -10.52
C THR A 16 22.82 12.62 -11.07
N ARG A 17 23.22 11.59 -10.30
CA ARG A 17 24.09 10.50 -10.76
C ARG A 17 23.57 9.79 -12.01
N TYR A 18 22.26 9.73 -12.21
CA TYR A 18 21.61 9.02 -13.32
C TYR A 18 21.25 9.95 -14.48
N ALA A 19 20.83 11.18 -14.19
CA ALA A 19 20.64 12.22 -15.20
C ALA A 19 20.76 13.62 -14.58
N ASN A 20 21.46 14.51 -15.27
CA ASN A 20 21.60 15.91 -14.86
C ASN A 20 20.20 16.56 -14.73
N GLY A 21 19.91 17.16 -13.58
CA GLY A 21 18.63 17.81 -13.30
C GLY A 21 17.63 17.00 -12.46
N LEU A 22 17.92 15.73 -12.16
CA LEU A 22 17.14 14.93 -11.20
C LEU A 22 17.53 15.25 -9.75
N VAL A 23 17.23 16.46 -9.30
CA VAL A 23 17.44 16.88 -7.91
C VAL A 23 16.24 16.53 -7.04
N ALA A 24 16.44 16.53 -5.72
CA ALA A 24 15.32 16.45 -4.80
C ALA A 24 14.34 17.60 -5.07
N GLY A 25 13.07 17.24 -5.24
CA GLY A 25 11.99 18.15 -5.55
C GLY A 25 11.56 18.20 -7.02
N THR A 26 12.28 17.52 -7.92
CA THR A 26 11.87 17.42 -9.33
C THR A 26 10.56 16.65 -9.47
N GLU A 27 9.62 17.22 -10.23
CA GLU A 27 8.31 16.64 -10.48
C GLU A 27 8.34 15.69 -11.68
N GLY A 28 7.57 14.61 -11.59
CA GLY A 28 7.42 13.62 -12.63
C GLY A 28 6.03 13.02 -12.66
N ILE A 29 5.75 12.25 -13.71
CA ILE A 29 4.48 11.56 -13.90
C ILE A 29 4.77 10.07 -14.00
N THR A 30 4.13 9.27 -13.16
CA THR A 30 4.26 7.81 -13.23
C THR A 30 3.68 7.30 -14.55
N VAL A 31 4.36 6.36 -15.20
CA VAL A 31 3.93 5.77 -16.47
C VAL A 31 3.41 4.35 -16.23
N GLY A 32 2.21 4.05 -16.75
CA GLY A 32 1.59 2.72 -16.74
C GLY A 32 0.51 2.50 -15.66
N ARG A 33 -0.23 1.39 -15.78
CA ARG A 33 -1.26 0.98 -14.82
C ARG A 33 -0.64 0.56 -13.48
N GLN A 34 -0.67 1.46 -12.52
CA GLN A 34 -0.29 1.12 -11.14
C GLN A 34 -1.52 0.79 -10.32
N ASN A 35 -1.69 -0.48 -9.98
CA ASN A 35 -2.65 -0.87 -8.96
C ASN A 35 -2.14 -0.42 -7.59
N LEU A 36 -3.02 0.08 -6.72
CA LEU A 36 -2.70 0.49 -5.34
C LEU A 36 -1.83 -0.55 -4.58
N TRP A 37 -1.99 -1.84 -4.89
CA TRP A 37 -1.19 -2.94 -4.32
C TRP A 37 0.31 -2.93 -4.64
N SER A 38 0.74 -2.23 -5.70
CA SER A 38 2.17 -2.06 -6.01
C SER A 38 2.87 -1.08 -5.04
N LYS A 39 2.10 -0.25 -4.32
CA LYS A 39 2.59 0.79 -3.40
C LYS A 39 3.06 0.26 -2.03
N GLY A 40 2.69 -0.96 -1.68
CA GLY A 40 3.12 -1.62 -0.42
C GLY A 40 4.51 -2.25 -0.48
N SER A 41 5.28 -2.00 -1.54
CA SER A 41 6.58 -2.59 -1.78
C SER A 41 7.60 -1.54 -2.22
N ASP A 42 8.85 -1.69 -1.82
CA ASP A 42 10.02 -0.90 -2.28
C ASP A 42 10.36 -1.17 -3.75
N ARG A 43 9.35 -1.34 -4.61
CA ARG A 43 9.52 -1.64 -6.02
C ARG A 43 9.87 -0.37 -6.80
N PHE A 44 10.51 -0.60 -7.93
CA PHE A 44 10.78 0.44 -8.90
C PHE A 44 9.51 0.77 -9.68
N VAL A 45 9.35 2.06 -9.96
CA VAL A 45 8.25 2.66 -10.69
C VAL A 45 8.83 3.52 -11.80
N THR A 46 8.36 3.31 -13.02
CA THR A 46 8.75 4.13 -14.17
C THR A 46 8.12 5.52 -14.03
N VAL A 47 8.96 6.55 -13.96
CA VAL A 47 8.55 7.95 -13.89
C VAL A 47 9.12 8.70 -15.08
N CYS A 48 8.26 9.42 -15.78
CA CYS A 48 8.66 10.39 -16.79
C CYS A 48 8.90 11.75 -16.12
N PHE A 49 10.13 12.25 -16.20
CA PHE A 49 10.50 13.60 -15.78
C PHE A 49 10.53 14.51 -17.02
N PRO A 50 9.55 15.40 -17.19
CA PRO A 50 9.43 16.22 -18.40
C PRO A 50 10.72 17.00 -18.70
N GLY A 51 11.25 16.82 -19.91
CA GLY A 51 12.46 17.52 -20.36
C GLY A 51 13.79 17.00 -19.79
N ILE A 52 13.78 15.92 -19.00
CA ILE A 52 15.00 15.31 -18.44
C ILE A 52 15.17 13.89 -18.97
N THR A 53 14.40 12.94 -18.44
CA THR A 53 14.49 11.51 -18.80
C THR A 53 13.28 10.74 -18.26
N THR A 54 13.11 9.51 -18.73
CA THR A 54 12.22 8.52 -18.13
C THR A 54 13.08 7.50 -17.39
N LEU A 55 12.85 7.32 -16.10
CA LEU A 55 13.67 6.46 -15.24
C LEU A 55 12.82 5.63 -14.30
N ASP A 56 13.28 4.41 -14.04
CA ASP A 56 12.74 3.56 -12.98
C ASP A 56 13.29 4.01 -11.62
N VAL A 57 12.41 4.56 -10.79
CA VAL A 57 12.76 5.11 -9.47
C VAL A 57 12.10 4.27 -8.38
N LEU A 58 12.82 4.07 -7.27
CA LEU A 58 12.25 3.40 -6.10
C LEU A 58 11.07 4.20 -5.54
N TRP A 59 9.94 3.53 -5.32
CA TRP A 59 8.72 4.17 -4.79
C TRP A 59 8.96 4.97 -3.50
N LYS A 60 9.79 4.46 -2.59
CA LYS A 60 10.18 5.16 -1.34
C LYS A 60 10.89 6.51 -1.55
N SER A 61 11.40 6.74 -2.75
CA SER A 61 12.11 7.97 -3.14
C SER A 61 11.19 8.97 -3.83
N LEU A 62 9.88 8.67 -3.89
CA LEU A 62 8.84 9.47 -4.50
C LEU A 62 7.82 9.87 -3.45
N GLU A 63 7.32 11.10 -3.58
CA GLU A 63 6.20 11.64 -2.83
C GLU A 63 5.06 11.94 -3.81
N ILE A 64 3.83 11.51 -3.49
CA ILE A 64 2.67 11.81 -4.34
C ILE A 64 2.27 13.27 -4.09
N ILE A 65 2.22 14.06 -5.18
CA ILE A 65 1.75 15.45 -5.15
C ILE A 65 0.38 15.62 -5.82
N ASP A 66 -0.15 14.55 -6.40
CA ASP A 66 -1.46 14.54 -7.03
C ASP A 66 -2.58 14.59 -5.98
N GLU A 67 -3.28 15.72 -5.91
CA GLU A 67 -4.39 15.93 -4.96
C GLU A 67 -5.53 14.93 -5.15
N GLU A 68 -5.82 14.52 -6.40
CA GLU A 68 -6.90 13.58 -6.71
C GLU A 68 -6.54 12.20 -6.13
N ALA A 69 -5.28 11.76 -6.33
CA ALA A 69 -4.77 10.52 -5.79
C ALA A 69 -4.65 10.54 -4.25
N LEU A 70 -4.28 11.67 -3.65
CA LEU A 70 -4.21 11.80 -2.19
C LEU A 70 -5.59 11.68 -1.55
N LYS A 71 -6.62 12.30 -2.14
CA LYS A 71 -8.01 12.17 -1.68
C LYS A 71 -8.51 10.74 -1.81
N GLU A 72 -8.18 10.06 -2.90
CA GLU A 72 -8.55 8.67 -3.10
C GLU A 72 -7.89 7.75 -2.06
N ILE A 73 -6.60 7.97 -1.75
CA ILE A 73 -5.89 7.22 -0.70
C ILE A 73 -6.55 7.44 0.66
N ASP A 74 -6.83 8.68 1.04
CA ASP A 74 -7.49 8.99 2.32
C ASP A 74 -8.89 8.36 2.41
N CYS A 75 -9.66 8.38 1.31
CA CYS A 75 -10.96 7.73 1.25
C CYS A 75 -10.84 6.21 1.43
N GLN A 76 -9.89 5.57 0.74
CA GLN A 76 -9.65 4.14 0.84
C GLN A 76 -9.15 3.72 2.23
N GLU A 77 -8.27 4.51 2.85
CA GLU A 77 -7.80 4.24 4.22
C GLU A 77 -8.94 4.34 5.24
N LYS A 78 -9.82 5.35 5.10
CA LYS A 78 -11.03 5.48 5.92
C LYS A 78 -11.97 4.30 5.72
N LEU A 79 -12.24 3.93 4.46
CA LEU A 79 -13.10 2.79 4.13
C LEU A 79 -12.52 1.49 4.71
N PHE A 80 -11.22 1.27 4.55
CA PHE A 80 -10.53 0.11 5.11
C PHE A 80 -10.65 0.09 6.65
N GLY A 81 -10.43 1.22 7.32
CA GLY A 81 -10.60 1.34 8.76
C GLY A 81 -12.05 1.06 9.21
N GLU A 82 -13.04 1.49 8.45
CA GLU A 82 -14.44 1.17 8.71
C GLU A 82 -14.80 -0.29 8.48
N ASN A 83 -14.29 -0.88 7.41
CA ASN A 83 -14.46 -2.29 7.09
C ASN A 83 -13.83 -3.19 8.16
N LEU A 84 -12.67 -2.79 8.71
CA LEU A 84 -12.01 -3.49 9.80
C LEU A 84 -12.83 -3.50 11.10
N LYS A 85 -13.73 -2.52 11.34
CA LYS A 85 -14.65 -2.56 12.49
C LYS A 85 -15.63 -3.73 12.42
N GLY A 86 -15.94 -4.19 11.20
CA GLY A 86 -16.78 -5.37 10.96
C GLY A 86 -15.99 -6.65 10.75
N ALA A 87 -14.69 -6.66 11.06
CA ALA A 87 -13.86 -7.82 10.85
C ALA A 87 -14.25 -8.98 11.76
N ASN A 88 -14.42 -10.15 11.16
CA ASN A 88 -14.77 -11.40 11.79
C ASN A 88 -13.74 -12.49 11.46
N GLU A 89 -13.80 -13.60 12.21
CA GLU A 89 -12.96 -14.79 11.99
C GLU A 89 -11.45 -14.51 11.98
N VAL A 90 -11.03 -13.47 12.69
CA VAL A 90 -9.63 -13.04 12.73
C VAL A 90 -8.79 -14.15 13.35
N THR A 91 -7.89 -14.73 12.55
CA THR A 91 -7.02 -15.83 12.96
C THR A 91 -5.57 -15.52 12.61
N LEU A 92 -4.73 -15.42 13.62
CA LEU A 92 -3.29 -15.32 13.48
C LEU A 92 -2.68 -16.72 13.40
N TYR A 93 -2.04 -17.03 12.28
CA TYR A 93 -1.34 -18.30 12.10
C TYR A 93 0.14 -18.17 12.45
N VAL A 94 0.58 -19.02 13.38
CA VAL A 94 1.97 -19.12 13.83
C VAL A 94 2.54 -20.50 13.52
N GLY A 95 3.84 -20.58 13.29
CA GLY A 95 4.55 -21.85 13.09
C GLY A 95 4.85 -22.56 14.42
N PRO A 96 5.41 -23.79 14.35
CA PRO A 96 5.64 -24.64 15.52
C PRO A 96 6.54 -24.00 16.60
N ARG A 97 7.41 -23.08 16.19
CA ARG A 97 8.34 -22.34 17.07
C ARG A 97 7.87 -20.89 17.36
N GLY A 98 6.60 -20.58 17.14
CA GLY A 98 6.03 -19.24 17.36
C GLY A 98 6.33 -18.22 16.25
N GLY A 99 6.91 -18.64 15.13
CA GLY A 99 7.18 -17.74 14.00
C GLY A 99 5.89 -17.31 13.29
N PHE A 100 5.76 -16.03 12.97
CA PHE A 100 4.63 -15.53 12.18
C PHE A 100 4.55 -16.25 10.81
N LYS A 101 3.34 -16.64 10.40
CA LYS A 101 3.08 -17.18 9.05
C LYS A 101 2.21 -16.22 8.25
N TYR A 102 0.98 -16.01 8.68
CA TYR A 102 0.05 -15.08 8.06
C TYR A 102 -1.10 -14.75 9.03
N LEU A 103 -1.76 -13.63 8.79
CA LEU A 103 -3.02 -13.26 9.43
C LEU A 103 -4.15 -13.51 8.44
N SER A 104 -5.24 -14.13 8.87
CA SER A 104 -6.47 -14.30 8.08
C SER A 104 -7.60 -13.56 8.77
N TYR A 105 -8.42 -12.85 8.01
CA TYR A 105 -9.63 -12.23 8.52
C TYR A 105 -10.68 -12.10 7.41
N SER A 106 -11.94 -12.04 7.80
CA SER A 106 -13.05 -11.76 6.90
C SER A 106 -13.71 -10.44 7.32
N TYR A 107 -14.25 -9.70 6.37
CA TYR A 107 -15.07 -8.52 6.65
C TYR A 107 -16.09 -8.33 5.54
N ILE A 108 -17.20 -7.68 5.86
CA ILE A 108 -18.17 -7.27 4.85
C ILE A 108 -17.72 -5.91 4.35
N ASP A 109 -17.38 -5.83 3.07
CA ASP A 109 -17.07 -4.56 2.45
C ASP A 109 -18.33 -3.69 2.38
N LYS A 110 -18.28 -2.50 2.96
CA LYS A 110 -19.46 -1.62 3.05
C LYS A 110 -19.93 -1.08 1.70
N GLU A 111 -19.03 -0.93 0.74
CA GLU A 111 -19.40 -0.42 -0.59
C GLU A 111 -20.08 -1.49 -1.43
N SER A 112 -19.48 -2.69 -1.51
CA SER A 112 -20.00 -3.76 -2.35
C SER A 112 -21.00 -4.69 -1.64
N GLY A 113 -21.03 -4.70 -0.30
CA GLY A 113 -21.77 -5.67 0.51
C GLY A 113 -21.21 -7.09 0.44
N ILE A 114 -20.05 -7.28 -0.20
CA ILE A 114 -19.43 -8.59 -0.40
C ILE A 114 -18.65 -8.98 0.84
N ASN A 115 -18.75 -10.25 1.24
CA ASN A 115 -17.87 -10.81 2.25
C ASN A 115 -16.48 -11.06 1.65
N VAL A 116 -15.50 -10.30 2.09
CA VAL A 116 -14.11 -10.37 1.64
C VAL A 116 -13.32 -11.23 2.61
N HIS A 117 -12.78 -12.34 2.12
CA HIS A 117 -11.81 -13.16 2.84
C HIS A 117 -10.41 -12.76 2.40
N THR A 118 -9.58 -12.30 3.33
CA THR A 118 -8.23 -11.85 3.02
C THR A 118 -7.18 -12.46 3.95
N SER A 119 -5.96 -12.57 3.43
CA SER A 119 -4.81 -13.05 4.17
C SER A 119 -3.60 -12.14 3.96
N VAL A 120 -2.91 -11.83 5.07
CA VAL A 120 -1.75 -10.94 5.09
C VAL A 120 -0.52 -11.73 5.50
N GLY A 121 0.42 -11.90 4.57
CA GLY A 121 1.71 -12.57 4.80
C GLY A 121 2.83 -11.64 5.28
N GLY A 122 2.61 -10.32 5.29
CA GLY A 122 3.58 -9.35 5.79
C GLY A 122 3.50 -9.23 7.32
N ARG A 123 4.58 -9.56 8.03
CA ARG A 123 4.62 -9.50 9.51
C ARG A 123 4.20 -8.12 10.03
N ASN A 124 4.87 -7.06 9.57
CA ASN A 124 4.63 -5.70 10.06
C ASN A 124 3.21 -5.22 9.74
N GLN A 125 2.70 -5.54 8.55
CA GLN A 125 1.35 -5.18 8.15
C GLN A 125 0.30 -5.93 8.98
N ALA A 126 0.52 -7.22 9.25
CA ALA A 126 -0.36 -8.01 10.08
C ALA A 126 -0.42 -7.49 11.53
N TYR A 127 0.73 -7.12 12.11
CA TYR A 127 0.73 -6.54 13.47
C TYR A 127 0.04 -5.18 13.52
N LYS A 128 0.23 -4.30 12.51
CA LYS A 128 -0.53 -3.04 12.41
C LYS A 128 -2.04 -3.28 12.41
N ILE A 129 -2.51 -4.24 11.59
CA ILE A 129 -3.93 -4.60 11.55
C ILE A 129 -4.40 -5.15 12.89
N LEU A 130 -3.62 -6.03 13.53
CA LEU A 130 -3.95 -6.57 14.85
C LEU A 130 -4.07 -5.48 15.91
N ASP A 131 -3.20 -4.47 15.88
CA ASP A 131 -3.26 -3.35 16.82
C ASP A 131 -4.53 -2.52 16.60
N THR A 132 -4.89 -2.24 15.33
CA THR A 132 -6.17 -1.60 15.00
C THR A 132 -7.38 -2.44 15.44
N LEU A 133 -7.34 -3.77 15.30
CA LEU A 133 -8.41 -4.65 15.75
C LEU A 133 -8.55 -4.66 17.28
N LYS A 134 -7.44 -4.57 18.02
CA LYS A 134 -7.46 -4.42 19.49
C LYS A 134 -8.09 -3.10 19.91
N GLU A 135 -7.81 -2.00 19.21
CA GLU A 135 -8.46 -0.70 19.47
C GLU A 135 -9.98 -0.79 19.34
N TYR A 136 -10.47 -1.62 18.41
CA TYR A 136 -11.90 -1.89 18.22
C TYR A 136 -12.47 -3.01 19.10
N ASN A 137 -11.69 -3.57 20.04
CA ASN A 137 -12.07 -4.70 20.89
C ASN A 137 -12.53 -5.95 20.11
N ILE A 138 -11.99 -6.16 18.90
CA ILE A 138 -12.32 -7.34 18.09
C ILE A 138 -11.43 -8.50 18.53
N PRO A 139 -12.02 -9.63 18.97
CA PRO A 139 -11.24 -10.79 19.39
C PRO A 139 -10.58 -11.47 18.20
N PHE A 140 -9.37 -11.97 18.40
CA PHE A 140 -8.67 -12.79 17.40
C PHE A 140 -8.18 -14.11 18.01
N ALA A 141 -8.25 -15.17 17.23
CA ALA A 141 -7.72 -16.48 17.60
C ALA A 141 -6.28 -16.63 17.14
N THR A 142 -5.46 -17.37 17.89
CA THR A 142 -4.12 -17.77 17.44
C THR A 142 -4.12 -19.27 17.15
N LYS A 143 -3.69 -19.67 15.96
CA LYS A 143 -3.57 -21.08 15.55
C LYS A 143 -2.13 -21.41 15.19
N THR A 144 -1.63 -22.50 15.76
CA THR A 144 -0.32 -23.05 15.42
C THR A 144 -0.46 -24.07 14.30
N ILE A 145 0.19 -23.82 13.16
CA ILE A 145 0.29 -24.78 12.06
C ILE A 145 1.44 -25.73 12.36
N LYS A 146 1.18 -27.04 12.22
CA LYS A 146 2.17 -28.11 12.40
C LYS A 146 3.10 -28.21 11.19
#